data_AF-A0A1H7XCA4-F1
#
_entry.id   AF-A0A1H7XCA4-F1
#
_cell.length_a   1.000
_cell.length_b   1.000
_cell.length_c   1.000
_cell.angle_alpha   90.00
_cell.angle_beta   90.00
_cell.angle_gamma   90.00
#
_symmetry.space_group_name_H-M   'P 1'
#
loop_
_entity.id
_entity.type
_entity.pdbx_description
1 polymer ?
#
loop_
_entity_poly.entity_id
_entity_poly.type
_entity_poly.pdbx_seq_one_letter_code
_entity_poly.pdbx_strand_id
1 'polypeptide(L)'
;MSEDDKNFIERAESISTNLYGEPMSPERIAENFALYGLKKRMAALERFDTELGGEIDSSPHNLRKRVQLVDLRRRMGSLHEALRKANR
;
A
#
# COMPACT_ATOMS: atom_id res chain seq x y z
N MET A 1 -9.98 -13.21 11.60
CA MET A 1 -10.31 -12.09 10.70
C MET A 1 -10.29 -12.63 9.29
N SER A 2 -11.33 -12.36 8.51
CA SER A 2 -11.35 -12.78 7.09
C SER A 2 -10.22 -12.08 6.35
N GLU A 3 -9.69 -12.66 5.27
CA GLU A 3 -8.77 -11.92 4.40
C GLU A 3 -9.42 -10.67 3.79
N ASP A 4 -10.76 -10.66 3.72
CA ASP A 4 -11.54 -9.49 3.28
C ASP A 4 -11.52 -8.34 4.29
N ASP A 5 -11.30 -8.62 5.58
CA ASP A 5 -11.19 -7.58 6.63
C ASP A 5 -9.80 -6.94 6.66
N LYS A 6 -8.81 -7.55 6.00
CA LYS A 6 -7.43 -7.07 6.01
C LYS A 6 -7.27 -5.90 5.04
N ASN A 7 -6.65 -4.82 5.52
CA ASN A 7 -6.27 -3.72 4.65
C ASN A 7 -5.02 -4.03 3.81
N PHE A 8 -4.65 -3.14 2.89
CA PHE A 8 -3.55 -3.32 1.94
C PHE A 8 -2.22 -3.65 2.62
N ILE A 9 -1.91 -2.96 3.72
CA ILE A 9 -0.70 -3.19 4.51
C ILE A 9 -0.78 -4.56 5.17
N GLU A 10 -1.90 -4.90 5.80
CA GLU A 10 -2.09 -6.20 6.45
C GLU A 10 -2.08 -7.37 5.47
N ARG A 11 -2.58 -7.18 4.24
CA ARG A 11 -2.47 -8.18 3.17
C ARG A 11 -1.03 -8.30 2.73
N ALA A 12 -0.33 -7.19 2.51
CA ALA A 12 1.10 -7.21 2.15
C ALA A 12 1.95 -7.87 3.24
N GLU A 13 1.70 -7.57 4.52
CA GLU A 13 2.32 -8.19 5.68
C GLU A 13 2.00 -9.68 5.77
N SER A 14 0.75 -10.08 5.57
CA SER A 14 0.34 -11.49 5.60
C SER A 14 0.98 -12.29 4.45
N ILE A 15 0.99 -11.73 3.24
CA ILE A 15 1.61 -12.35 2.06
C ILE A 15 3.12 -12.47 2.27
N SER A 16 3.77 -11.40 2.75
CA SER A 16 5.22 -11.41 2.94
C SER A 16 5.64 -12.30 4.11
N THR A 17 4.85 -12.38 5.18
CA THR A 17 5.12 -13.28 6.30
C THR A 17 5.07 -14.73 5.80
N ASN A 18 4.10 -15.05 4.95
CA ASN A 18 3.99 -16.38 4.35
C ASN A 18 5.13 -16.69 3.36
N LEU A 19 5.60 -15.71 2.58
CA LEU A 19 6.62 -15.90 1.54
C LEU A 19 8.06 -15.80 2.06
N TYR A 20 8.31 -14.88 2.99
CA TYR A 20 9.64 -14.46 3.43
C TYR A 20 9.88 -14.67 4.93
N GLY A 21 8.87 -15.13 5.68
CA GLY A 21 8.96 -15.34 7.13
C GLY A 21 8.78 -14.07 7.96
N GLU A 22 8.72 -12.89 7.34
CA GLU A 22 8.60 -11.60 8.02
C GLU A 22 7.56 -10.66 7.35
N PRO A 23 6.82 -9.88 8.15
CA PRO A 23 5.92 -8.85 7.63
C PRO A 23 6.72 -7.74 6.94
N MET A 24 6.25 -7.34 5.75
CA MET A 24 6.91 -6.34 4.93
C MET A 24 6.56 -4.96 5.46
N SER A 25 7.59 -4.20 5.85
CA SER A 25 7.40 -2.82 6.29
C SER A 25 6.84 -1.94 5.18
N PRO A 26 6.12 -0.85 5.51
CA PRO A 26 5.65 0.14 4.53
C PRO A 26 6.76 0.68 3.62
N GLU A 27 7.98 0.85 4.14
CA GLU A 27 9.16 1.22 3.36
C GLU A 27 9.47 0.19 2.27
N ARG A 28 9.51 -1.10 2.65
CA ARG A 28 9.81 -2.20 1.73
C ARG A 28 8.69 -2.42 0.71
N ILE A 29 7.44 -2.12 1.08
CA ILE A 29 6.31 -2.07 0.13
C ILE A 29 6.56 -0.97 -0.93
N ALA A 30 6.99 0.22 -0.51
CA ALA A 30 7.28 1.31 -1.44
C ALA A 30 8.49 1.01 -2.34
N GLU A 31 9.53 0.37 -1.83
CA GLU A 31 10.67 -0.11 -2.62
C GLU A 31 10.25 -1.13 -3.69
N ASN A 32 9.42 -2.12 -3.32
CA ASN A 32 8.88 -3.08 -4.27
C ASN A 32 7.99 -2.43 -5.33
N PHE A 33 7.20 -1.42 -4.94
CA PHE A 33 6.42 -0.62 -5.86
C PHE A 33 7.30 0.10 -6.89
N ALA A 34 8.50 0.56 -6.51
CA ALA A 34 9.45 1.20 -7.42
C ALA A 34 9.89 0.28 -8.56
N LEU A 35 9.91 -1.04 -8.33
CA LEU A 35 10.30 -2.06 -9.30
C LEU A 35 9.20 -2.33 -10.35
N TYR A 36 7.98 -1.85 -10.13
CA TYR A 36 6.88 -2.07 -11.05
C TYR A 36 7.01 -1.17 -12.29
N GLY A 37 6.65 -1.69 -13.46
CA GLY A 37 6.50 -0.87 -14.66
C GLY A 37 5.35 0.15 -14.53
N LEU A 38 5.38 1.22 -15.33
CA LEU A 38 4.44 2.35 -15.25
C LEU A 38 2.96 1.92 -15.12
N LYS A 39 2.48 1.04 -16.01
CA LYS A 39 1.08 0.55 -15.98
C LYS A 39 0.72 -0.14 -14.66
N LYS A 40 1.63 -0.97 -14.12
CA LYS A 40 1.42 -1.66 -12.85
C LYS A 40 1.45 -0.71 -11.67
N ARG A 41 2.31 0.33 -11.72
CA ARG A 41 2.33 1.38 -10.69
C ARG A 41 1.02 2.16 -10.66
N MET A 42 0.48 2.57 -11.82
CA MET A 42 -0.82 3.25 -11.85
C MET A 42 -1.95 2.36 -11.31
N ALA A 43 -2.06 1.11 -11.78
CA ALA A 43 -3.08 0.18 -11.30
C ALA A 43 -2.98 -0.09 -9.78
N ALA A 44 -1.76 -0.14 -9.23
CA ALA A 44 -1.56 -0.29 -7.80
C ALA A 44 -2.03 0.97 -7.03
N LEU A 45 -1.77 2.18 -7.53
CA LEU A 45 -2.27 3.42 -6.92
C LEU A 45 -3.79 3.52 -6.98
N GLU A 46 -4.43 3.15 -8.10
CA GLU A 46 -5.89 3.15 -8.24
C GLU A 46 -6.57 2.19 -7.26
N ARG A 47 -6.02 0.98 -7.09
CA ARG A 47 -6.51 0.03 -6.07
C ARG A 47 -6.36 0.59 -4.66
N PHE A 48 -5.23 1.24 -4.38
CA PHE A 48 -4.98 1.86 -3.09
C PHE A 48 -5.98 2.99 -2.80
N ASP A 49 -6.26 3.83 -3.80
CA ASP A 49 -7.23 4.94 -3.68
C ASP A 49 -8.66 4.42 -3.47
N THR A 50 -9.02 3.32 -4.14
CA THR A 50 -10.31 2.65 -3.93
C THR A 50 -10.46 2.17 -2.48
N GLU A 51 -9.40 1.58 -1.92
CA GLU A 51 -9.39 1.07 -0.56
C GLU A 51 -9.42 2.18 0.50
N LEU A 52 -8.73 3.30 0.25
CA LEU A 52 -8.81 4.50 1.10
C LEU A 52 -10.18 5.18 1.09
N GLY A 53 -10.95 4.99 0.02
CA GLY A 53 -12.31 5.51 -0.16
C GLY A 53 -13.41 4.65 0.46
N GLY A 54 -13.08 3.45 0.97
CA GLY A 54 -14.03 2.56 1.63
C GLY A 54 -14.60 3.13 2.93
N GLU A 55 -15.74 2.58 3.38
CA GLU A 55 -16.33 2.93 4.68
C GLU A 55 -15.38 2.58 5.82
N ILE A 56 -15.29 3.48 6.79
CA ILE A 56 -14.44 3.32 7.97
C ILE A 56 -15.28 3.54 9.20
N ASP A 57 -15.29 2.55 10.10
CA ASP A 57 -15.85 2.76 11.42
C ASP A 57 -14.97 3.73 12.22
N SER A 58 -15.55 4.43 13.19
CA SER A 58 -14.84 5.43 14.00
C SER A 58 -13.94 4.83 15.11
N SER A 59 -13.63 3.54 15.07
CA SER A 59 -12.76 2.88 16.03
C SER A 59 -11.34 3.46 15.96
N PRO A 60 -10.71 3.79 17.10
CA PRO A 60 -9.34 4.29 17.15
C PRO A 60 -8.31 3.40 16.44
N HIS A 61 -8.56 2.08 16.40
CA HIS A 61 -7.70 1.13 15.70
C HIS A 61 -7.76 1.31 14.17
N ASN A 62 -8.96 1.50 13.64
CA ASN A 62 -9.18 1.72 12.20
C ASN A 62 -8.67 3.09 11.75
N LEU A 63 -8.76 4.10 12.61
CA LEU A 63 -8.17 5.42 12.36
C LEU A 63 -6.63 5.34 12.24
N ARG A 64 -5.94 4.62 13.15
CA ARG A 64 -4.48 4.45 13.05
C ARG A 64 -4.06 3.74 11.77
N LYS A 65 -4.77 2.66 11.42
CA LYS A 65 -4.55 1.94 10.15
C LYS A 65 -4.70 2.86 8.95
N ARG A 66 -5.74 3.71 8.96
CA ARG A 66 -5.96 4.67 7.87
C ARG A 66 -4.83 5.69 7.74
N VAL A 67 -4.30 6.20 8.86
CA VAL A 67 -3.15 7.11 8.82
C VAL A 67 -1.94 6.44 8.14
N GLN A 68 -1.63 5.19 8.51
CA GLN A 68 -0.54 4.44 7.89
C GLN A 68 -0.75 4.22 6.38
N LEU A 69 -1.99 3.90 5.97
CA LEU A 69 -2.34 3.75 4.55
C LEU A 69 -2.18 5.07 3.78
N VAL A 70 -2.65 6.19 4.33
CA VAL A 70 -2.51 7.52 3.71
C VAL A 70 -1.04 7.89 3.55
N ASP A 71 -0.22 7.64 4.57
CA ASP A 71 1.23 7.92 4.52
C ASP A 71 1.93 7.06 3.45
N LEU A 72 1.63 5.77 3.38
CA LEU A 72 2.15 4.88 2.35
C LEU A 72 1.72 5.32 0.94
N ARG A 73 0.45 5.69 0.76
CA ARG A 73 -0.07 6.20 -0.51
C ARG A 73 0.65 7.47 -0.97
N ARG A 74 0.93 8.38 -0.04
CA ARG A 74 1.67 9.62 -0.33
C ARG A 74 3.09 9.32 -0.78
N ARG A 75 3.76 8.37 -0.12
CA ARG A 75 5.11 7.92 -0.50
C ARG A 75 5.13 7.29 -1.89
N MET A 76 4.23 6.34 -2.15
CA MET A 76 4.12 5.68 -3.46
C MET A 76 3.76 6.67 -4.58
N GLY A 77 2.88 7.64 -4.32
CA GLY A 77 2.55 8.70 -5.29
C GLY A 77 3.75 9.59 -5.61
N SER A 78 4.50 10.01 -4.60
CA SER A 78 5.71 10.82 -4.78
C SER A 78 6.78 10.05 -5.57
N LEU A 79 6.93 8.76 -5.29
CA LEU A 79 7.86 7.88 -6.00
C LEU A 79 7.43 7.65 -7.46
N HIS A 80 6.13 7.47 -7.70
CA HIS A 80 5.57 7.36 -9.05
C HIS A 80 5.90 8.59 -9.89
N GLU A 81 5.66 9.78 -9.36
CA GLU A 81 5.97 11.05 -10.03
C GLU A 81 7.47 11.21 -10.31
N ALA A 82 8.32 10.87 -9.33
CA ALA A 82 9.77 10.94 -9.50
C ALA A 82 10.26 10.00 -10.61
N LEU A 83 9.78 8.75 -10.63
CA LEU A 83 10.13 7.76 -11.64
C LEU A 83 9.57 8.13 -13.03
N ARG A 84 8.35 8.67 -13.09
CA ARG A 84 7.74 9.16 -14.34
C ARG A 84 8.58 10.28 -14.96
N LYS A 85 9.04 11.24 -14.15
CA LYS A 85 9.96 12.30 -14.61
C LYS A 85 11.31 11.76 -15.09
N ALA A 86 11.74 10.63 -14.55
CA ALA A 86 12.95 9.93 -14.97
C ALA A 86 12.74 9.02 -16.20
N ASN A 87 11.56 9.04 -16.85
CA ASN A 87 11.18 8.14 -17.95
C ASN A 87 11.29 6.64 -17.61
N ARG A 88 11.02 6.28 -16.35
CA ARG A 88 11.00 4.90 -15.84
C ARG A 88 9.58 4.48 -15.51
#